data_AF-A0A7X0YP37-F1
#
_entry.id   AF-A0A7X0YP37-F1
#
_cell.length_a   1.000
_cell.length_b   1.000
_cell.length_c   1.000
_cell.angle_alpha   90.00
_cell.angle_beta   90.00
_cell.angle_gamma   90.00
#
_symmetry.space_group_name_H-M   'P 1'
#
loop_
_entity.id
_entity.type
_entity.pdbx_description
1 polymer ?
#
loop_
_entity_poly.entity_id
_entity_poly.type
_entity_poly.pdbx_seq_one_letter_code
_entity_poly.pdbx_strand_id
1 'polypeptide(L)'
;MHFKNIGFFNLETSQRTAIDYLGFVFDGENVRMRQKSPYKFYRKAYQLIEIAKKKSIEKDTKKILYRGDIYNLYSDRGIGREPYGNFITYAMRSQRVFDRVCDTNNLMMNQIKNREQKIRKKMRMYKNQTLHAE
;
A
#
# COMPACT_ATOMS: atom_id res chain seq x y z
N MET A 1 18.94 9.50 -30.80
CA MET A 1 19.10 8.06 -30.45
C MET A 1 17.77 7.57 -29.90
N HIS A 2 17.06 6.72 -30.64
CA HIS A 2 15.87 6.03 -30.15
C HIS A 2 16.30 4.67 -29.58
N PHE A 3 16.33 4.54 -28.26
CA PHE A 3 16.45 3.23 -27.62
C PHE A 3 15.11 2.50 -27.80
N LYS A 4 15.04 1.55 -28.72
CA LYS A 4 13.91 0.61 -28.79
C LYS A 4 13.95 -0.25 -27.51
N ASN A 5 12.79 -0.36 -26.85
CA ASN A 5 12.50 -1.18 -25.68
C ASN A 5 13.22 -2.54 -25.69
N ILE A 6 14.32 -2.64 -24.95
CA ILE A 6 14.96 -3.91 -24.62
C ILE A 6 14.66 -4.13 -23.14
N GLY A 7 13.75 -5.06 -22.85
CA GLY A 7 13.50 -5.50 -21.47
C GLY A 7 14.78 -5.98 -20.80
N PHE A 8 14.79 -6.08 -19.48
CA PHE A 8 15.92 -6.69 -18.79
C PHE A 8 15.88 -8.21 -19.00
N PHE A 9 17.03 -8.81 -19.33
CA PHE A 9 17.17 -10.26 -19.45
C PHE A 9 18.26 -10.76 -18.51
N ASN A 10 18.03 -11.92 -17.90
CA ASN A 10 19.07 -12.63 -17.16
C ASN A 10 20.09 -13.19 -18.16
N LEU A 11 21.37 -13.00 -17.89
CA LEU A 11 22.46 -13.39 -18.81
C LEU A 11 22.61 -14.91 -18.95
N GLU A 12 22.32 -15.67 -17.91
CA GLU A 12 22.47 -17.13 -17.89
C GLU A 12 21.24 -17.83 -18.49
N THR A 13 20.04 -17.35 -18.15
CA THR A 13 18.79 -18.02 -18.55
C THR A 13 18.14 -17.39 -19.78
N SER A 14 18.59 -16.22 -20.22
CA SER A 14 17.95 -15.40 -21.25
C SER A 14 16.47 -15.09 -20.97
N GLN A 15 16.03 -15.23 -19.72
CA GLN A 15 14.65 -14.94 -19.30
C GLN A 15 14.48 -13.46 -18.96
N ARG A 16 13.30 -12.91 -19.26
CA ARG A 16 12.95 -11.54 -18.85
C ARG A 16 13.01 -11.42 -17.33
N THR A 17 13.68 -10.39 -16.85
CA THR A 17 13.89 -10.11 -15.43
C THR A 17 13.51 -8.65 -15.11
N ALA A 18 13.67 -8.28 -13.85
CA ALA A 18 13.50 -6.92 -13.39
C ALA A 18 14.66 -6.54 -12.44
N ILE A 19 14.97 -5.26 -12.39
CA ILE A 19 16.00 -4.73 -11.49
C ILE A 19 15.37 -3.93 -10.36
N ASP A 20 15.89 -4.12 -9.16
CA ASP A 20 15.49 -3.39 -7.96
C ASP A 20 16.47 -2.23 -7.72
N TYR A 21 16.02 -0.98 -7.85
CA TYR A 21 16.86 0.20 -7.62
C TYR A 21 16.13 1.31 -6.88
N LEU A 22 16.75 1.87 -5.84
CA LEU A 22 16.22 2.98 -5.02
C LEU A 22 14.76 2.83 -4.54
N GLY A 23 14.32 1.59 -4.27
CA GLY A 23 12.95 1.31 -3.80
C GLY A 23 11.92 1.10 -4.91
N PHE A 24 12.35 1.05 -6.16
CA PHE A 24 11.54 0.75 -7.34
C PHE A 24 12.01 -0.53 -8.02
N VAL A 25 11.12 -1.10 -8.84
CA VAL A 25 11.36 -2.27 -9.68
C VAL A 25 11.12 -1.87 -11.12
N PHE A 26 12.09 -2.15 -11.99
CA PHE A 26 12.06 -1.83 -13.41
C PHE A 26 12.12 -3.11 -14.23
N ASP A 27 11.14 -3.34 -15.12
CA ASP A 27 11.11 -4.52 -16.02
C ASP A 27 11.33 -4.15 -17.50
N GLY A 28 11.80 -2.92 -17.73
CA GLY A 28 12.06 -2.32 -19.04
C GLY A 28 10.83 -1.68 -19.69
N GLU A 29 9.63 -1.96 -19.18
CA GLU A 29 8.37 -1.42 -19.69
C GLU A 29 7.56 -0.74 -18.58
N ASN A 30 7.56 -1.35 -17.39
CA ASN A 30 6.83 -0.90 -16.23
C ASN A 30 7.78 -0.48 -15.10
N VAL A 31 7.35 0.52 -14.34
CA VAL A 31 7.95 0.91 -13.08
C VAL A 31 6.95 0.66 -11.94
N ARG A 32 7.41 -0.03 -10.90
CA ARG A 32 6.61 -0.33 -9.70
C ARG A 32 7.39 0.08 -8.45
N MET A 33 6.71 0.38 -7.34
CA MET A 33 7.38 0.36 -6.04
C MET A 33 7.80 -1.08 -5.72
N ARG A 34 8.93 -1.26 -5.04
CA ARG A 34 9.38 -2.55 -4.52
C ARG A 34 8.25 -3.21 -3.72
N GLN A 35 7.95 -4.49 -4.00
CA GLN A 35 6.82 -5.21 -3.38
C GLN A 35 6.80 -5.16 -1.85
N LYS A 36 7.99 -5.13 -1.23
CA LYS A 36 8.18 -5.01 0.22
C LYS A 36 7.56 -3.74 0.81
N SER A 37 7.46 -2.66 0.03
CA SER A 37 6.91 -1.37 0.48
C SER A 37 5.39 -1.43 0.66
N PRO A 38 4.56 -1.76 -0.37
CA PRO A 38 3.13 -2.01 -0.16
C PRO A 38 2.84 -3.11 0.87
N TYR A 39 3.66 -4.17 0.90
CA TYR A 39 3.51 -5.23 1.89
C TYR A 39 3.63 -4.70 3.33
N LYS A 40 4.71 -3.94 3.62
CA LYS A 40 4.92 -3.34 4.96
C LYS A 40 3.80 -2.37 5.31
N PHE A 41 3.34 -1.57 4.35
CA PHE A 41 2.21 -0.65 4.53
C PHE A 41 0.96 -1.39 5.03
N TYR A 42 0.50 -2.43 4.32
CA TYR A 42 -0.68 -3.18 4.76
C TYR A 42 -0.45 -3.99 6.02
N ARG A 43 0.74 -4.59 6.20
CA ARG A 43 1.08 -5.35 7.41
C ARG A 43 0.95 -4.48 8.66
N LYS A 44 1.52 -3.26 8.62
CA LYS A 44 1.45 -2.32 9.76
C LYS A 44 0.04 -1.81 9.99
N ALA A 45 -0.70 -1.51 8.93
CA ALA A 45 -2.11 -1.15 9.04
C ALA A 45 -2.91 -2.23 9.75
N TYR A 46 -2.76 -3.49 9.35
CA TYR A 46 -3.52 -4.60 9.90
C TYR A 46 -3.13 -4.88 11.35
N GLN A 47 -1.85 -4.81 11.71
CA GLN A 47 -1.40 -4.94 13.10
C GLN A 47 -2.06 -3.89 14.00
N LEU A 48 -2.09 -2.62 13.57
CA LEU A 48 -2.74 -1.55 14.33
C LEU A 48 -4.26 -1.73 14.44
N ILE A 49 -4.91 -2.19 13.37
CA ILE A 49 -6.34 -2.47 13.40
C ILE A 49 -6.67 -3.58 14.40
N GLU A 50 -5.90 -4.67 14.45
CA GLU A 50 -6.14 -5.76 15.41
C GLU A 50 -5.90 -5.30 16.85
N ILE A 51 -4.86 -4.51 17.11
CA ILE A 51 -4.64 -3.89 18.43
C ILE A 51 -5.81 -2.99 18.81
N ALA A 52 -6.27 -2.15 17.89
CA ALA A 52 -7.40 -1.26 18.11
C ALA A 52 -8.69 -2.04 18.42
N LYS A 53 -8.98 -3.11 17.68
CA LYS A 53 -10.11 -4.00 17.95
C LYS A 53 -10.03 -4.62 19.34
N LYS A 54 -8.87 -5.21 19.70
CA LYS A 54 -8.68 -5.82 21.01
C LYS A 54 -8.97 -4.83 22.14
N LYS A 55 -8.39 -3.63 22.06
CA LYS A 55 -8.65 -2.55 23.02
C LYS A 55 -10.11 -2.08 23.03
N SER A 56 -10.78 -2.13 21.90
CA SER A 56 -12.19 -1.72 21.80
C SER A 56 -13.10 -2.72 22.52
N ILE A 57 -12.78 -4.03 22.42
CA ILE A 57 -13.46 -5.11 23.14
C ILE A 57 -13.18 -4.99 24.65
N GLU A 58 -11.91 -4.78 25.04
CA GLU A 58 -11.52 -4.59 26.45
C GLU A 58 -12.24 -3.40 27.12
N LYS A 59 -12.63 -2.38 26.33
CA LYS A 59 -13.36 -1.20 26.81
C LYS A 59 -14.87 -1.24 26.57
N ASP A 60 -15.40 -2.38 26.11
CA ASP A 60 -16.81 -2.57 25.74
C ASP A 60 -17.38 -1.47 24.82
N THR A 61 -16.60 -1.09 23.81
CA THR A 61 -16.97 -0.05 22.86
C THR A 61 -17.52 -0.65 21.57
N LYS A 62 -18.72 -0.21 21.15
CA LYS A 62 -19.33 -0.60 19.87
C LYS A 62 -18.54 -0.12 18.64
N LYS A 63 -17.65 0.87 18.80
CA LYS A 63 -16.85 1.47 17.73
C LYS A 63 -15.38 1.14 17.92
N ILE A 64 -14.65 0.96 16.81
CA ILE A 64 -13.20 0.78 16.85
C ILE A 64 -12.51 2.04 17.36
N LEU A 65 -11.74 1.90 18.44
CA LEU A 65 -10.86 2.93 18.99
C LEU A 65 -9.77 3.31 17.98
N TYR A 66 -9.28 4.55 18.03
CA TYR A 66 -8.22 5.07 17.15
C TYR A 66 -8.52 4.97 15.64
N ARG A 67 -9.80 4.79 15.27
CA ARG A 67 -10.24 4.69 13.87
C ARG A 67 -9.74 5.88 13.06
N GLY A 68 -9.88 7.10 13.58
CA GLY A 68 -9.44 8.33 12.92
C GLY A 68 -7.95 8.31 12.59
N ASP A 69 -7.11 7.95 13.56
CA ASP A 69 -5.65 7.88 13.38
C ASP A 69 -5.23 6.82 12.36
N ILE A 70 -5.88 5.67 12.38
CA ILE A 70 -5.59 4.60 11.40
C ILE A 70 -5.99 5.06 10.00
N TYR A 71 -7.13 5.73 9.80
CA TYR A 71 -7.47 6.31 8.50
C TYR A 71 -6.48 7.40 8.07
N ASN A 72 -6.04 8.25 9.00
CA ASN A 72 -5.01 9.24 8.70
C ASN A 72 -3.71 8.58 8.22
N LEU A 73 -3.28 7.48 8.85
CA LEU A 73 -2.02 6.82 8.47
C LEU A 73 -2.13 5.95 7.20
N TYR A 74 -3.29 5.33 6.96
CA TYR A 74 -3.41 4.24 5.98
C TYR A 74 -4.52 4.44 4.93
N SER A 75 -5.13 5.62 4.85
CA SER A 75 -6.10 5.96 3.80
C SER A 75 -5.87 7.36 3.23
N ASP A 76 -6.69 7.73 2.24
CA ASP A 76 -6.58 9.01 1.54
C ASP A 76 -6.80 10.21 2.47
N ARG A 77 -7.39 9.97 3.65
CA ARG A 77 -7.63 10.99 4.69
C ARG A 77 -6.35 11.68 5.17
N GLY A 78 -5.21 10.99 5.17
CA GLY A 78 -3.93 11.60 5.56
C GLY A 78 -3.02 12.01 4.42
N ILE A 79 -3.54 12.09 3.19
CA ILE A 79 -2.80 12.72 2.10
C ILE A 79 -2.61 14.20 2.42
N GLY A 80 -1.40 14.72 2.19
CA GLY A 80 -1.10 16.14 2.40
C GLY A 80 -0.96 16.57 3.87
N ARG A 81 -0.89 15.63 4.81
CA ARG A 81 -0.59 15.94 6.21
C ARG A 81 0.86 16.40 6.36
N GLU A 82 1.10 17.54 6.98
CA GLU A 82 2.47 18.03 7.22
C GLU A 82 3.33 17.08 8.08
N PRO A 83 4.66 16.98 7.85
CA PRO A 83 5.42 17.65 6.80
C PRO A 83 5.49 16.92 5.44
N TYR A 84 5.13 15.63 5.39
CA TYR A 84 5.41 14.78 4.20
C TYR A 84 4.23 13.91 3.71
N GLY A 85 3.10 13.98 4.39
CA GLY A 85 1.94 13.13 4.18
C GLY A 85 2.16 11.70 4.69
N ASN A 86 1.29 10.79 4.25
CA ASN A 86 1.42 9.36 4.54
C ASN A 86 2.05 8.60 3.36
N PHE A 87 2.13 7.27 3.47
CA PHE A 87 2.69 6.41 2.41
C PHE A 87 2.00 6.59 1.04
N ILE A 88 0.72 6.96 1.01
CA ILE A 88 -0.02 7.21 -0.23
C ILE A 88 0.49 8.49 -0.89
N THR A 89 0.87 9.50 -0.08
CA THR A 89 1.52 10.73 -0.59
C THR A 89 2.85 10.40 -1.28
N TYR A 90 3.65 9.49 -0.72
CA TYR A 90 4.87 8.99 -1.37
C TYR A 90 4.59 8.28 -2.69
N ALA A 91 3.59 7.39 -2.73
CA ALA A 91 3.20 6.67 -3.95
C ALA A 91 2.70 7.63 -5.05
N MET A 92 1.89 8.63 -4.67
CA MET A 92 1.40 9.67 -5.58
C MET A 92 2.54 10.54 -6.12
N ARG A 93 3.46 10.97 -5.26
CA ARG A 93 4.64 11.76 -5.66
C ARG A 93 5.52 10.96 -6.62
N SER A 94 5.79 9.70 -6.29
CA SER A 94 6.55 8.79 -7.16
C SER A 94 5.88 8.64 -8.52
N GLN A 95 4.58 8.35 -8.55
CA GLN A 95 3.78 8.26 -9.77
C GLN A 95 3.98 9.51 -10.65
N ARG A 96 3.71 10.69 -10.09
CA ARG A 96 3.83 11.97 -10.81
C ARG A 96 5.24 12.25 -11.33
N VAL A 97 6.27 11.92 -10.57
CA VAL A 97 7.66 12.14 -10.99
C VAL A 97 7.98 11.25 -12.18
N PHE A 98 7.70 9.95 -12.09
CA PHE A 98 7.96 9.02 -13.18
C PHE A 98 7.12 9.32 -14.43
N ASP A 99 5.85 9.69 -14.28
CA ASP A 99 4.99 10.08 -15.41
C ASP A 99 5.52 11.30 -16.17
N ARG A 100 6.30 12.15 -15.50
CA ARG A 100 6.90 13.34 -16.12
C ARG A 100 8.26 13.06 -16.78
N VAL A 101 9.03 12.12 -16.24
CA VAL A 101 10.46 11.95 -16.61
C VAL A 101 10.75 10.67 -17.39
N CYS A 102 9.83 9.70 -17.40
CA CYS A 102 10.02 8.40 -18.03
C CYS A 102 8.85 8.06 -18.97
N ASP A 103 9.18 7.52 -20.15
CA ASP A 103 8.22 6.93 -21.08
C ASP A 103 8.00 5.45 -20.73
N THR A 104 7.46 5.20 -19.53
CA THR A 104 7.22 3.86 -18.99
C THR A 104 5.81 3.76 -18.39
N ASN A 105 5.29 2.53 -18.30
CA ASN A 105 4.07 2.24 -17.58
C ASN A 105 4.31 2.33 -16.06
N ASN A 106 4.00 3.46 -15.47
CA ASN A 106 4.25 3.72 -14.05
C ASN A 106 3.06 3.26 -13.21
N LEU A 107 3.28 2.33 -12.28
CA LEU A 107 2.21 1.56 -11.62
C LEU A 107 2.20 1.72 -10.09
N MET A 108 2.84 2.76 -9.56
CA MET A 108 2.96 3.02 -8.12
C MET A 108 1.58 3.10 -7.47
N MET A 109 0.66 3.91 -8.02
CA MET A 109 -0.70 4.03 -7.47
C MET A 109 -1.53 2.77 -7.72
N ASN A 110 -1.29 2.06 -8.82
CA ASN A 110 -1.99 0.83 -9.16
C ASN A 110 -1.75 -0.28 -8.12
N GLN A 111 -0.55 -0.35 -7.53
CA GLN A 111 -0.23 -1.31 -6.45
C GLN A 111 -1.07 -1.10 -5.19
N ILE A 112 -1.58 0.12 -4.97
CA ILE A 112 -2.39 0.48 -3.81
C ILE A 112 -3.80 0.96 -4.18
N LYS A 113 -4.29 0.63 -5.38
CA LYS A 113 -5.63 1.08 -5.85
C LYS A 113 -6.77 0.68 -4.93
N ASN A 114 -6.71 -0.51 -4.33
CA ASN A 114 -7.75 -1.04 -3.45
C ASN A 114 -7.49 -0.75 -1.95
N ARG A 115 -6.62 0.21 -1.62
CA ARG A 115 -6.18 0.51 -0.25
C ARG A 115 -7.35 0.78 0.70
N GLU A 116 -8.28 1.65 0.32
CA GLU A 116 -9.41 2.00 1.18
C GLU A 116 -10.32 0.82 1.45
N GLN A 117 -10.62 0.04 0.41
CA GLN A 117 -11.45 -1.16 0.53
C GLN A 117 -10.78 -2.19 1.46
N LYS A 118 -9.47 -2.39 1.33
CA LYS A 118 -8.69 -3.31 2.18
C LYS A 118 -8.72 -2.88 3.65
N ILE A 119 -8.44 -1.60 3.92
CA ILE A 119 -8.50 -1.04 5.28
C ILE A 119 -9.91 -1.13 5.84
N ARG A 120 -10.93 -0.70 5.09
CA ARG A 120 -12.34 -0.75 5.52
C ARG A 120 -12.80 -2.17 5.81
N LYS A 121 -12.43 -3.15 4.98
CA LYS A 121 -12.77 -4.56 5.20
C LYS A 121 -12.16 -5.06 6.50
N LYS A 122 -10.88 -4.74 6.75
CA LYS A 122 -10.18 -5.14 7.97
C LYS A 122 -10.72 -4.42 9.22
N MET A 123 -11.19 -3.18 9.07
CA MET A 123 -11.86 -2.38 10.12
C MET A 123 -13.28 -2.82 10.48
N ARG A 124 -13.84 -3.85 9.85
CA ARG A 124 -15.12 -4.38 10.32
C ARG A 124 -14.91 -5.12 11.64
N MET A 125 -15.71 -4.78 12.64
CA MET A 125 -15.84 -5.61 13.85
C MET A 125 -16.41 -6.96 13.44
N TYR A 126 -16.04 -8.02 14.15
CA TYR A 126 -16.77 -9.28 14.05
C TYR A 126 -18.21 -8.98 14.49
N LYS A 127 -19.21 -9.37 13.68
CA LYS A 127 -20.56 -9.51 14.23
C LYS A 127 -20.42 -10.61 15.28
N ASN A 128 -20.81 -10.31 16.52
CA ASN A 128 -20.81 -11.27 17.61
C ASN A 128 -21.32 -12.61 17.05
N GLN A 129 -20.49 -13.66 17.13
CA GLN A 129 -21.02 -15.00 17.20
C GLN A 129 -22.00 -14.96 18.36
N THR A 130 -23.24 -15.31 18.05
CA THR A 130 -24.38 -15.38 18.93
C THR A 130 -23.95 -15.78 20.34
N LEU A 131 -24.17 -14.85 21.28
CA LEU A 131 -24.65 -15.20 22.61
C LEU A 131 -25.80 -16.21 22.42
N HIS A 132 -25.91 -17.19 23.31
CA HIS A 132 -26.78 -18.38 23.27
C HIS A 132 -26.12 -19.65 22.74
N ALA A 133 -25.39 -20.31 23.63
CA ALA A 133 -25.59 -21.73 23.91
C ALA A 133 -25.62 -21.87 25.43
N GLU A 134 -26.75 -21.46 26.00
CA GLU A 134 -27.24 -21.98 27.29
C GLU A 134 -27.85 -23.36 27.03
#